data_AF-A0A6M0G0B0-F1
#
_entry.id   AF-A0A6M0G0B0-F1
#
_cell.length_a   1.000
_cell.length_b   1.000
_cell.length_c   1.000
_cell.angle_alpha   90.00
_cell.angle_beta   90.00
_cell.angle_gamma   90.00
#
_symmetry.space_group_name_H-M   'P 1'
#
loop_
_entity.id
_entity.type
_entity.pdbx_description
1 polymer ?
#
loop_
_entity_poly.entity_id
_entity_poly.type
_entity_poly.pdbx_seq_one_letter_code
_entity_poly.pdbx_strand_id
1 'polypeptide(L)' 'MNKPEHEFILQLHPRLQEKISLDIPADTLASLKKVAASRDMSFEALIKLYIGQGLRQDLAESFCPPIAIGQEN' A
#
# COMPACT_ATOMS: atom_id res chain seq x y z
N MET A 1 -27.69 26.95 28.12
CA MET A 1 -26.37 26.36 28.45
C MET A 1 -26.17 25.17 27.53
N ASN A 2 -25.45 25.35 26.41
CA ASN A 2 -25.09 24.25 25.51
C ASN A 2 -23.68 23.80 25.87
N LYS A 3 -23.53 22.51 26.21
CA LYS A 3 -22.23 21.91 26.56
C LYS A 3 -21.34 21.87 25.31
N PRO A 4 -20.03 22.12 25.43
CA PRO A 4 -19.15 22.15 24.28
C PRO A 4 -19.05 20.76 23.65
N GLU A 5 -19.06 20.75 22.33
CA GLU A 5 -18.77 19.62 21.46
C GLU A 5 -17.55 18.82 21.96
N HIS A 6 -17.67 17.49 22.03
CA HIS A 6 -16.55 16.62 22.38
C HIS A 6 -15.45 16.75 21.33
N GLU A 7 -14.27 17.20 21.74
CA GLU A 7 -13.06 17.21 20.93
C GLU A 7 -12.65 15.76 20.62
N PHE A 8 -12.79 15.34 19.36
CA PHE A 8 -12.29 14.05 18.91
C PHE A 8 -10.77 14.15 18.70
N ILE A 9 -10.00 13.65 19.67
CA ILE A 9 -8.55 13.53 19.53
C ILE A 9 -8.23 12.30 18.67
N LEU A 10 -7.77 12.52 17.44
CA LEU A 10 -7.27 11.46 16.56
C LEU A 10 -5.94 10.93 17.09
N GLN A 11 -5.96 9.76 17.73
CA GLN A 11 -4.76 9.07 18.17
C GLN A 11 -4.17 8.22 17.04
N LEU A 12 -3.29 8.82 16.25
CA LEU A 12 -2.52 8.10 15.22
C LEU A 12 -1.41 7.29 15.89
N HIS A 13 -1.47 5.96 15.76
CA HIS A 13 -0.39 5.06 16.17
C HIS A 13 0.59 4.86 15.01
N PRO A 14 1.84 5.36 15.11
CA PRO A 14 2.84 5.12 14.07
C PRO A 14 3.12 3.63 13.92
N ARG A 15 3.13 3.13 12.68
CA ARG A 15 3.59 1.76 12.42
C ARG A 15 5.11 1.69 12.51
N LEU A 16 5.62 0.57 13.06
CA LEU A 16 7.05 0.24 12.99
C LEU A 16 7.48 0.24 11.52
N GLN A 17 8.57 0.92 11.23
CA GLN A 17 9.10 1.12 9.89
C GLN A 17 10.59 0.82 9.90
N GLU A 18 11.04 0.17 8.84
CA GLU A 18 12.45 -0.05 8.56
C GLU A 18 12.83 0.73 7.29
N LYS A 19 14.00 1.34 7.29
CA LYS A 19 14.53 2.04 6.12
C LYS A 19 15.21 1.03 5.22
N ILE A 20 14.83 1.02 3.94
CA ILE A 20 15.51 0.28 2.89
C ILE A 20 16.17 1.26 1.92
N SER A 21 17.32 0.88 1.37
CA SER A 21 17.98 1.60 0.27
C SER A 21 17.99 0.69 -0.95
N LEU A 22 17.58 1.21 -2.11
CA LEU A 22 17.48 0.46 -3.36
C LEU A 22 17.98 1.33 -4.50
N ASP A 23 18.86 0.77 -5.34
CA ASP A 23 19.23 1.40 -6.60
C ASP A 23 18.13 1.14 -7.63
N ILE A 24 17.63 2.21 -8.25
CA ILE A 24 16.57 2.16 -9.26
C ILE A 24 17.13 2.77 -10.55
N PRO A 25 16.90 2.14 -11.72
CA PRO A 25 17.27 2.74 -13.00
C PRO A 25 16.72 4.16 -13.16
N ALA A 26 17.55 5.08 -13.67
CA ALA A 26 17.22 6.50 -13.72
C ALA A 26 15.97 6.80 -14.57
N ASP A 27 15.78 6.06 -15.65
CA ASP A 27 14.60 6.09 -16.52
C ASP A 27 13.33 5.60 -15.81
N THR A 28 13.46 4.57 -14.97
CA THR A 28 12.38 4.06 -14.13
C THR A 28 11.98 5.10 -13.08
N LEU A 29 12.95 5.76 -12.43
CA LEU A 29 12.67 6.86 -11.51
C LEU A 29 11.97 8.03 -12.22
N ALA A 30 12.39 8.37 -13.44
CA ALA A 30 11.73 9.41 -14.24
C ALA A 30 10.27 9.04 -14.57
N SER A 31 10.03 7.78 -14.91
CA SER A 31 8.69 7.24 -15.18
C SER A 31 7.80 7.28 -13.94
N LEU A 32 8.32 6.87 -12.77
CA LEU A 32 7.62 6.95 -11.48
C LEU A 32 7.21 8.39 -11.15
N LYS A 33 8.12 9.36 -11.34
CA LYS A 33 7.82 10.79 -11.11
C LYS A 33 6.70 11.30 -12.04
N LYS A 34 6.74 10.92 -13.32
CA LYS A 34 5.71 11.30 -14.30
C LYS A 34 4.33 10.74 -13.92
N VAL A 35 4.27 9.46 -13.55
CA VAL A 35 3.00 8.83 -13.14
C VAL A 35 2.48 9.43 -11.85
N ALA A 36 3.35 9.68 -10.87
CA ALA A 36 2.97 10.30 -9.60
C ALA A 36 2.36 11.69 -9.82
N ALA A 37 2.96 12.52 -10.68
CA ALA A 37 2.43 13.83 -11.06
C ALA A 37 1.05 13.72 -11.73
N SER A 38 0.84 12.74 -12.61
CA SER A 38 -0.46 12.52 -13.26
C SER A 38 -1.58 12.08 -12.31
N ARG A 39 -1.23 11.56 -11.13
CA ARG A 39 -2.14 11.05 -10.10
C ARG A 39 -2.23 11.96 -8.87
N ASP A 40 -1.66 13.17 -8.97
CA ASP A 40 -1.63 14.17 -7.90
C ASP A 40 -1.08 13.61 -6.55
N MET A 41 0.03 12.87 -6.62
CA MET A 41 0.69 12.30 -5.44
C MET A 41 2.20 12.35 -5.54
N SER A 42 2.90 12.16 -4.41
CA SER A 42 4.35 12.03 -4.41
C SER A 42 4.78 10.69 -5.02
N PHE A 43 5.98 10.65 -5.62
CA PHE A 43 6.52 9.39 -6.14
C PHE A 43 6.78 8.36 -5.02
N GLU A 44 7.06 8.83 -3.79
CA GLU A 44 7.17 7.96 -2.61
C GLU A 44 5.83 7.30 -2.27
N ALA A 45 4.73 8.07 -2.28
CA ALA A 45 3.39 7.52 -2.07
C ALA A 45 3.03 6.51 -3.16
N LEU A 46 3.39 6.80 -4.42
CA LEU A 46 3.19 5.87 -5.54
C LEU A 46 3.97 4.57 -5.35
N ILE A 47 5.24 4.62 -4.94
CA ILE A 47 6.05 3.42 -4.67
C ILE A 47 5.41 2.59 -3.56
N LYS A 48 5.03 3.23 -2.44
CA LYS A 48 4.32 2.55 -1.33
C LYS A 48 3.02 1.89 -1.79
N LEU A 49 2.27 2.55 -2.67
CA LEU A 49 1.04 2.02 -3.26
C LEU A 49 1.32 0.78 -4.10
N TYR A 50 2.27 0.85 -5.03
CA TYR A 50 2.62 -0.25 -5.93
C TYR A 50 3.15 -1.48 -5.17
N ILE A 51 4.05 -1.27 -4.21
CA ILE A 51 4.53 -2.35 -3.33
C ILE A 51 3.36 -2.99 -2.58
N GLY A 52 2.51 -2.17 -1.96
CA GLY A 52 1.37 -2.66 -1.20
C GLY A 52 0.33 -3.39 -2.06
N GLN A 53 0.13 -2.95 -3.31
CA GLN A 53 -0.80 -3.59 -4.24
C GLN A 53 -0.31 -4.99 -4.65
N GLY A 54 0.92 -5.09 -5.14
CA GLY A 54 1.51 -6.38 -5.54
C GLY A 54 1.56 -7.36 -4.39
N LEU A 55 2.09 -6.94 -3.23
CA LEU A 55 2.21 -7.82 -2.08
C LEU A 55 0.86 -8.31 -1.55
N ARG A 56 -0.18 -7.45 -1.51
CA ARG A 56 -1.51 -7.91 -1.09
C ARG A 56 -2.11 -8.92 -2.06
N GLN A 57 -1.85 -8.79 -3.35
CA GLN A 57 -2.28 -9.75 -4.35
C GLN A 57 -1.58 -11.10 -4.13
N ASP A 58 -0.25 -11.10 -4.03
CA ASP A 58 0.55 -12.32 -3.81
C ASP A 58 0.15 -13.04 -2.51
N LEU A 59 -0.08 -12.29 -1.44
CA LEU A 59 -0.53 -12.85 -0.16
C LEU A 59 -1.93 -13.46 -0.28
N ALA A 60 -2.86 -12.79 -0.97
CA ALA A 60 -4.20 -13.32 -1.17
C ALA A 60 -4.19 -14.63 -1.96
N GLU A 61 -3.33 -14.74 -2.97
CA GLU A 61 -3.13 -15.98 -3.73
C GLU A 61 -2.49 -17.08 -2.87
N SER A 62 -1.51 -16.74 -2.03
CA SER A 62 -0.82 -17.69 -1.15
C SER A 62 -1.71 -18.24 -0.02
N PHE A 63 -2.71 -17.48 0.42
CA PHE A 63 -3.67 -17.89 1.46
C PHE A 63 -4.99 -18.43 0.89
N CYS A 64 -5.13 -18.54 -0.44
CA CYS A 64 -6.25 -19.23 -1.05
C CYS A 64 -5.98 -20.74 -1.04
N PRO A 65 -6.66 -21.54 -0.19
CA PRO A 65 -6.51 -22.99 -0.25
C PRO A 65 -6.94 -23.46 -1.64
N PRO A 66 -6.21 -24.41 -2.26
CA PRO A 66 -6.62 -24.95 -3.54
C PRO A 66 -8.05 -25.48 -3.40
N ILE A 67 -8.95 -25.02 -4.27
CA ILE A 67 -10.30 -25.56 -4.36
C ILE A 67 -10.11 -27.03 -4.76
N ALA A 68 -10.25 -27.92 -3.78
CA ALA A 68 -10.33 -29.35 -4.02
C ALA A 68 -11.62 -29.58 -4.81
N ILE A 69 -11.52 -29.51 -6.14
CA ILE A 69 -12.58 -29.96 -7.03
C ILE A 69 -12.67 -31.46 -6.76
N GLY A 70 -13.75 -31.86 -6.09
CA GLY A 70 -13.99 -33.25 -5.71
C GLY A 70 -13.77 -34.15 -6.92
N GLN A 71 -12.90 -35.13 -6.76
CA GLN A 71 -12.89 -36.29 -7.63
C GLN A 71 -14.20 -37.03 -7.34
N GLU A 72 -15.25 -36.72 -8.12
CA GLU A 72 -16.44 -37.56 -8.17
C GLU A 72 -16.00 -38.90 -8.78
N ASN A 73 -16.14 -39.94 -7.96
CA ASN A 73 -15.86 -41.33 -8.29
C ASN A 73 -17.20 -42.06 -8.39
#